data_AF-A0A1B6FCF6-F1
#
_entry.id   AF-A0A1B6FCF6-F1
#
_cell.length_a   1.000
_cell.length_b   1.000
_cell.length_c   1.000
_cell.angle_alpha   90.00
_cell.angle_beta   90.00
_cell.angle_gamma   90.00
#
_symmetry.space_group_name_H-M   'P 1'
#
loop_
_entity.id
_entity.type
_entity.pdbx_description
1 polymer ?
#
loop_
_entity_poly.entity_id
_entity_poly.type
_entity_poly.pdbx_seq_one_letter_code
_entity_poly.pdbx_strand_id
1 'polypeptide(L)'
;MHGDGAMSNGGNRWFDKTIQFLVSEEGRVGLTYEHSPAEGQPIASIVDHIMGYIDGNKFEQVVGDPTPAANLCIPLKFKISNEVQEAIKTAAINLDKLVNNVEACAFSFDKYGKEFIKSQKLSPDSYIQMAMQFAFYRLHKVPGAHYESAATRKYLHGRTETIRSCSVESIAFAKTMLDSSASPHEKLAALKKAINGHKDYTLQALNGLGVDRHLLGLKLTAISHGLPVPPLFSDPGYLQSLHMRLSTSQVAVKSDGFMIYGPLVEDGYG
;
A
#
# COMPACT_ATOMS: atom_id res chain seq x y z
N MET A 1 -0.20 12.14 -4.07
CA MET A 1 0.12 11.82 -2.66
C MET A 1 -0.01 13.04 -1.75
N HIS A 2 0.83 14.08 -1.87
CA HIS A 2 0.92 15.18 -0.89
C HIS A 2 0.63 16.58 -1.44
N GLY A 3 0.30 16.73 -2.73
CA GLY A 3 0.00 18.05 -3.32
C GLY A 3 1.24 18.92 -3.62
N ASP A 4 2.43 18.35 -3.53
CA ASP A 4 3.70 18.98 -3.93
C ASP A 4 4.11 20.24 -3.12
N GLY A 5 3.79 20.24 -1.83
CA GLY A 5 4.28 21.26 -0.89
C GLY A 5 3.28 22.39 -0.64
N ALA A 6 3.64 23.27 0.30
CA ALA A 6 2.76 24.33 0.79
C ALA A 6 2.46 25.41 -0.26
N MET A 7 3.41 25.66 -1.18
CA MET A 7 3.28 26.64 -2.26
C MET A 7 2.59 26.10 -3.52
N SER A 8 2.31 24.80 -3.55
CA SER A 8 1.65 24.11 -4.66
C SER A 8 0.20 23.76 -4.27
N ASN A 9 -0.21 22.50 -4.47
CA ASN A 9 -1.54 22.01 -4.16
C ASN A 9 -1.66 21.42 -2.75
N GLY A 10 -0.64 21.53 -1.89
CA GLY A 10 -0.63 20.96 -0.54
C GLY A 10 -1.68 21.55 0.39
N GLY A 11 -1.96 22.85 0.26
CA GLY A 11 -3.02 23.53 1.00
C GLY A 11 -4.43 23.32 0.45
N ASN A 12 -4.57 22.78 -0.77
CA ASN A 12 -5.85 22.55 -1.43
C ASN A 12 -6.42 21.16 -1.08
N ARG A 13 -6.35 20.77 0.21
CA ARG A 13 -6.66 19.42 0.70
C ARG A 13 -7.28 19.48 2.09
N TRP A 14 -8.01 18.44 2.44
CA TRP A 14 -8.50 18.17 3.80
C TRP A 14 -8.26 16.69 4.12
N PHE A 15 -7.07 16.35 4.61
CA PHE A 15 -6.61 14.96 4.75
C PHE A 15 -7.42 14.12 5.74
N ASP A 16 -8.14 14.73 6.68
CA ASP A 16 -9.10 14.01 7.54
C ASP A 16 -10.33 13.50 6.78
N LYS A 17 -10.56 13.98 5.56
CA LYS A 17 -11.68 13.52 4.73
C LYS A 17 -11.30 12.19 4.07
N THR A 18 -12.12 11.17 4.30
CA THR A 18 -11.89 9.80 3.82
C THR A 18 -11.60 9.70 2.34
N ILE A 19 -12.28 10.44 1.47
CA ILE A 19 -12.03 10.43 0.03
C ILE A 19 -11.98 11.86 -0.46
N GLN A 20 -10.93 12.19 -1.21
CA GLN A 20 -10.77 13.44 -1.92
C GLN A 20 -10.44 13.13 -3.38
N PHE A 21 -11.36 13.46 -4.28
CA PHE A 21 -11.11 13.41 -5.72
C PHE A 21 -10.28 14.62 -6.15
N LEU A 22 -9.31 14.38 -7.02
CA LEU A 22 -8.37 15.36 -7.51
C LEU A 22 -8.58 15.52 -9.01
N VAL A 23 -8.85 16.74 -9.43
CA VAL A 23 -8.95 17.12 -10.85
C VAL A 23 -8.07 18.35 -11.03
N SER A 24 -7.00 18.19 -11.79
CA SER A 24 -6.05 19.27 -12.08
C SER A 24 -6.42 20.00 -13.37
N GLU A 25 -5.95 21.23 -13.52
CA GLU A 25 -6.13 22.04 -14.73
C GLU A 25 -5.44 21.39 -15.94
N GLU A 26 -4.37 20.62 -15.73
CA GLU A 26 -3.67 19.88 -16.79
C GLU A 26 -4.37 18.56 -17.18
N GLY A 27 -5.57 18.31 -16.64
CA GLY A 27 -6.36 17.12 -16.96
C GLY A 27 -5.90 15.84 -16.24
N ARG A 28 -4.93 15.93 -15.32
CA ARG A 28 -4.60 14.80 -14.43
C ARG A 28 -5.70 14.63 -13.41
N VAL A 29 -6.16 13.39 -13.27
CA VAL A 29 -7.17 13.00 -12.30
C VAL A 29 -6.62 11.96 -11.34
N GLY A 30 -7.19 11.90 -10.15
CA GLY A 30 -6.85 10.88 -9.18
C GLY A 30 -7.65 11.05 -7.91
N LEU A 31 -7.21 10.37 -6.85
CA LEU A 31 -7.76 10.56 -5.52
C LEU A 31 -6.68 10.39 -4.46
N THR A 32 -6.96 10.92 -3.29
CA THR A 32 -6.31 10.49 -2.04
C THR A 32 -7.41 10.04 -1.09
N TYR A 33 -7.10 9.05 -0.26
CA TYR A 33 -8.04 8.55 0.73
C TYR A 33 -7.34 8.37 2.08
N GLU A 34 -8.08 8.67 3.14
CA GLU A 34 -7.65 8.40 4.52
C GLU A 34 -7.89 6.90 4.81
N HIS A 35 -6.88 6.22 5.32
CA HIS A 35 -6.78 4.76 5.30
C HIS A 35 -7.48 4.09 6.50
N SER A 36 -7.79 4.83 7.55
CA SER A 36 -8.45 4.30 8.75
C SER A 36 -9.76 3.55 8.45
N PRO A 37 -10.65 3.97 7.52
CA PRO A 37 -11.95 3.34 7.34
C PRO A 37 -11.92 2.18 6.34
N ALA A 38 -10.97 2.15 5.40
CA ALA A 38 -10.97 1.22 4.29
C ALA A 38 -9.56 0.89 3.77
N GLU A 39 -9.45 -0.27 3.11
CA GLU A 39 -8.27 -0.70 2.36
C GLU A 39 -8.35 -0.22 0.89
N GLY A 40 -7.26 -0.40 0.14
CA GLY A 40 -7.20 -0.02 -1.28
C GLY A 40 -8.22 -0.71 -2.19
N GLN A 41 -8.54 -1.99 -1.97
CA GLN A 41 -9.43 -2.73 -2.91
C GLN A 41 -10.87 -2.18 -2.99
N PRO A 42 -11.55 -1.82 -1.87
CA PRO A 42 -12.79 -1.04 -1.92
C PRO A 42 -12.67 0.27 -2.70
N ILE A 43 -11.59 1.03 -2.51
CA ILE A 43 -11.35 2.29 -3.22
C ILE A 43 -11.18 2.06 -4.73
N ALA A 44 -10.42 1.03 -5.13
CA ALA A 44 -10.28 0.65 -6.54
C ALA A 44 -11.62 0.25 -7.17
N SER A 45 -12.50 -0.40 -6.41
CA SER A 45 -13.84 -0.76 -6.89
C SER A 45 -14.73 0.47 -7.11
N ILE A 46 -14.60 1.51 -6.28
CA ILE A 46 -15.26 2.80 -6.47
C ILE A 46 -14.73 3.48 -7.74
N VAL A 47 -13.41 3.49 -7.95
CA VAL A 47 -12.78 4.07 -9.15
C VAL A 47 -13.27 3.35 -10.41
N ASP A 48 -13.23 2.02 -10.45
CA ASP A 48 -13.72 1.24 -11.59
C ASP A 48 -15.19 1.52 -11.91
N HIS A 49 -16.02 1.71 -10.88
CA HIS A 49 -17.42 2.06 -11.06
C HIS A 49 -17.59 3.46 -11.67
N ILE A 50 -16.87 4.45 -11.14
CA ILE A 50 -16.90 5.84 -11.65
C ILE A 50 -16.43 5.90 -13.10
N MET A 51 -15.30 5.25 -13.41
CA MET A 51 -14.75 5.22 -14.77
C MET A 51 -15.71 4.53 -15.73
N GLY A 52 -16.29 3.39 -15.34
CA GLY A 52 -17.30 2.71 -16.16
C GLY A 52 -18.58 3.52 -16.37
N TYR A 53 -18.95 4.39 -15.43
CA TYR A 53 -20.07 5.32 -15.59
C TYR A 53 -19.76 6.42 -16.61
N ILE A 54 -18.55 7.00 -16.54
CA ILE A 54 -18.04 8.02 -17.47
C ILE A 54 -17.94 7.45 -18.89
N ASP A 55 -17.27 6.30 -19.06
CA ASP A 55 -17.06 5.66 -20.37
C ASP A 55 -18.38 5.20 -21.02
N GLY A 56 -19.33 4.78 -20.18
CA GLY A 56 -20.67 4.39 -20.64
C GLY A 56 -21.51 5.57 -21.16
N ASN A 57 -20.98 6.80 -21.08
CA ASN A 57 -21.67 8.03 -21.44
C ASN A 57 -23.07 8.13 -20.81
N LYS A 58 -23.23 7.56 -19.61
CA LYS A 58 -24.48 7.50 -18.85
C LYS A 58 -24.80 8.84 -18.18
N PHE A 59 -24.27 9.93 -18.74
CA PHE A 59 -24.79 11.26 -18.50
C PHE A 59 -26.21 11.25 -19.09
N GLU A 60 -27.19 10.81 -18.31
CA GLU A 60 -28.52 11.35 -18.50
C GLU A 60 -28.31 12.87 -18.61
N GLN A 61 -28.87 13.50 -19.64
CA GLN A 61 -28.95 14.95 -19.61
C GLN A 61 -29.66 15.26 -18.31
N VAL A 62 -28.89 15.64 -17.29
CA VAL A 62 -29.41 16.31 -16.12
C VAL A 62 -29.94 17.59 -16.75
N VAL A 63 -31.22 17.58 -17.12
CA VAL A 63 -31.97 18.77 -17.46
C VAL A 63 -31.81 19.61 -16.22
N GLY A 64 -30.85 20.54 -16.28
CA GLY A 64 -30.39 21.26 -15.11
C GLY A 64 -31.62 21.85 -14.44
N ASP A 65 -31.78 21.56 -13.16
CA ASP A 65 -32.69 22.32 -12.32
C ASP A 65 -32.34 23.80 -12.58
N PRO A 66 -33.28 24.66 -13.03
CA PRO A 66 -32.98 26.04 -13.46
C PRO A 66 -32.41 26.92 -12.35
N THR A 67 -32.22 26.37 -11.16
CA THR A 67 -31.49 26.96 -10.05
C THR A 67 -30.10 27.41 -10.51
N PRO A 68 -29.78 28.71 -10.44
CA PRO A 68 -28.47 29.22 -10.78
C PRO A 68 -27.40 28.52 -9.94
N ALA A 69 -26.30 28.09 -10.56
CA ALA A 69 -25.16 27.43 -9.88
C ALA A 69 -24.64 28.21 -8.66
N ALA A 70 -24.84 29.54 -8.65
CA ALA A 70 -24.50 30.44 -7.55
C ALA A 70 -25.22 30.11 -6.21
N ASN A 71 -26.35 29.40 -6.23
CA ASN A 71 -27.07 28.98 -5.02
C ASN A 71 -26.64 27.59 -4.51
N LEU A 72 -25.80 26.86 -5.24
CA LEU A 72 -25.40 25.48 -4.92
C LEU A 72 -24.07 25.39 -4.16
N CYS A 73 -23.23 26.44 -4.19
CA CYS A 73 -21.92 26.44 -3.54
C CYS A 73 -21.81 27.61 -2.54
N ILE A 74 -21.77 27.28 -1.25
CA ILE A 74 -21.64 28.25 -0.17
C ILE A 74 -20.18 28.26 0.30
N PRO A 75 -19.44 29.39 0.19
CA PRO A 75 -18.07 29.47 0.67
C PRO A 75 -17.97 29.24 2.18
N LEU A 76 -17.13 28.28 2.59
CA LEU A 76 -16.80 28.05 4.00
C LEU A 76 -15.74 29.07 4.43
N LYS A 77 -16.14 30.06 5.24
CA LYS A 77 -15.26 31.13 5.72
C LYS A 77 -14.61 30.73 7.05
N PHE A 78 -13.28 30.79 7.10
CA PHE A 78 -12.51 30.58 8.33
C PHE A 78 -12.11 31.93 8.95
N LYS A 79 -12.24 32.06 10.27
CA LYS A 79 -11.67 33.17 11.03
C LYS A 79 -10.26 32.77 11.47
N ILE A 80 -9.26 33.52 11.02
CA ILE A 80 -7.85 33.20 11.30
C ILE A 80 -7.37 34.08 12.46
N SER A 81 -7.09 33.45 13.60
CA SER A 81 -6.39 34.10 14.71
C SER A 81 -4.87 34.03 14.51
N ASN A 82 -4.12 34.79 15.31
CA ASN A 82 -2.65 34.71 15.30
C ASN A 82 -2.13 33.29 15.58
N GLU A 83 -2.80 32.56 16.49
CA GLU A 83 -2.48 31.16 16.81
C GLU A 83 -2.68 30.24 15.60
N VAL A 84 -3.81 30.35 14.92
CA VAL A 84 -4.10 29.57 13.70
C VAL A 84 -3.11 29.92 12.59
N GLN A 85 -2.76 31.20 12.44
CA GLN A 85 -1.78 31.63 11.45
C GLN A 85 -0.40 31.00 11.71
N GLU A 86 0.02 30.89 12.97
CA GLU A 86 1.29 30.25 13.31
C GLU A 86 1.26 28.73 13.13
N ALA A 87 0.13 28.09 13.43
CA ALA A 87 -0.09 26.69 13.14
C ALA A 87 -0.01 26.39 11.64
N ILE A 88 -0.58 27.26 10.79
CA ILE A 88 -0.48 27.14 9.32
C ILE A 88 0.97 27.22 8.85
N LYS A 89 1.77 28.16 9.37
CA LYS A 89 3.20 28.25 9.02
C LYS A 89 3.97 27.01 9.43
N THR A 90 3.73 26.52 10.64
CA THR A 90 4.36 25.29 11.15
C THR A 90 4.01 24.09 10.28
N ALA A 91 2.73 23.95 9.90
CA ALA A 91 2.25 22.90 9.02
C ALA A 91 2.87 22.98 7.61
N ALA A 92 3.02 24.19 7.06
CA ALA A 92 3.67 24.42 5.78
C ALA A 92 5.14 23.92 5.78
N ILE A 93 5.91 24.31 6.81
CA ILE A 93 7.30 23.87 6.98
C ILE A 93 7.37 22.34 7.12
N ASN A 94 6.46 21.74 7.87
CA ASN A 94 6.42 20.29 8.04
C ASN A 94 6.08 19.57 6.73
N LEU A 95 5.08 20.04 5.99
CA LEU A 95 4.71 19.48 4.70
C LEU A 95 5.88 19.54 3.73
N ASP A 96 6.56 20.68 3.59
CA ASP A 96 7.69 20.82 2.67
C ASP A 96 8.85 19.88 3.04
N LYS A 97 9.10 19.66 4.35
CA LYS A 97 10.07 18.65 4.79
C LYS A 97 9.67 17.23 4.37
N LEU A 98 8.39 16.87 4.53
CA LEU A 98 7.89 15.55 4.15
C LEU A 98 7.99 15.33 2.63
N VAL A 99 7.60 16.33 1.83
CA VAL A 99 7.69 16.28 0.37
C VAL A 99 9.14 16.08 -0.07
N ASN A 100 10.08 16.84 0.51
CA ASN A 100 11.50 16.73 0.19
C ASN A 100 12.15 15.42 0.66
N ASN A 101 11.50 14.65 1.54
CA ASN A 101 12.01 13.39 2.08
C ASN A 101 11.36 12.15 1.44
N VAL A 102 10.52 12.32 0.41
CA VAL A 102 9.87 11.21 -0.29
C VAL A 102 10.37 11.16 -1.72
N GLU A 103 10.95 10.02 -2.10
CA GLU A 103 11.22 9.69 -3.50
C GLU A 103 10.15 8.71 -3.98
N ALA A 104 9.46 9.07 -5.07
CA ALA A 104 8.44 8.24 -5.68
C ALA A 104 8.72 8.02 -7.16
N CYS A 105 8.68 6.77 -7.60
CA CYS A 105 8.83 6.40 -9.00
C CYS A 105 7.65 5.53 -9.42
N ALA A 106 6.88 6.00 -10.40
CA ALA A 106 5.88 5.19 -11.08
C ALA A 106 6.53 4.52 -12.29
N PHE A 107 6.47 3.19 -12.33
CA PHE A 107 7.08 2.41 -13.40
C PHE A 107 6.06 1.45 -14.01
N SER A 108 5.89 1.54 -15.33
CA SER A 108 5.05 0.62 -16.10
C SER A 108 5.91 -0.50 -16.69
N PHE A 109 5.64 -1.73 -16.28
CA PHE A 109 6.28 -2.92 -16.83
C PHE A 109 5.49 -3.47 -18.02
N ASP A 110 6.01 -3.30 -19.24
CA ASP A 110 5.31 -3.58 -20.50
C ASP A 110 5.73 -4.90 -21.18
N LYS A 111 6.67 -5.66 -20.59
CA LYS A 111 7.26 -6.85 -21.24
C LYS A 111 6.35 -8.06 -21.19
N TYR A 112 5.63 -8.24 -20.09
CA TYR A 112 4.62 -9.28 -19.91
C TYR A 112 3.73 -8.95 -18.70
N GLY A 113 2.64 -9.69 -18.54
CA GLY A 113 1.75 -9.56 -17.39
C GLY A 113 1.27 -10.89 -16.85
N LYS A 114 0.13 -10.86 -16.16
CA LYS A 114 -0.47 -12.02 -15.50
C LYS A 114 -0.69 -13.22 -16.44
N GLU A 115 -0.95 -12.99 -17.73
CA GLU A 115 -1.21 -14.06 -18.71
C GLU A 115 0.02 -14.93 -18.94
N PHE A 116 1.21 -14.34 -19.09
CA PHE A 116 2.46 -15.09 -19.18
C PHE A 116 2.72 -15.87 -17.89
N ILE A 117 2.59 -15.23 -16.72
CA ILE A 117 2.89 -15.88 -15.45
C ILE A 117 1.95 -17.08 -15.21
N LYS A 118 0.67 -16.93 -15.55
CA LYS A 118 -0.32 -18.01 -15.50
C LYS A 118 -0.02 -19.13 -16.49
N SER A 119 0.49 -18.84 -17.70
CA SER A 119 0.87 -19.88 -18.66
C SER A 119 2.01 -20.77 -18.14
N GLN A 120 2.85 -20.23 -17.25
CA GLN A 120 3.88 -20.98 -16.52
C GLN A 120 3.34 -21.74 -15.29
N LYS A 121 2.02 -21.71 -15.05
CA LYS A 121 1.35 -22.29 -13.88
C LYS A 121 1.82 -21.71 -12.54
N LEU A 122 2.16 -20.42 -12.53
CA LEU A 122 2.60 -19.70 -11.34
C LEU A 122 1.52 -18.70 -10.88
N SER A 123 1.50 -18.40 -9.57
CA SER A 123 0.68 -17.32 -9.01
C SER A 123 1.27 -15.96 -9.43
N PRO A 124 0.54 -15.08 -10.13
CA PRO A 124 1.06 -13.76 -10.52
C PRO A 124 1.52 -12.92 -9.34
N ASP A 125 0.74 -12.93 -8.26
CA ASP A 125 1.03 -12.21 -7.03
C ASP A 125 2.35 -12.70 -6.39
N SER A 126 2.41 -14.00 -6.09
CA SER A 126 3.59 -14.62 -5.48
C SER A 126 4.84 -14.50 -6.36
N TYR A 127 4.69 -14.51 -7.68
CA TYR A 127 5.79 -14.26 -8.62
C TYR A 127 6.35 -12.84 -8.47
N ILE A 128 5.50 -11.82 -8.42
CA ILE A 128 5.91 -10.41 -8.25
C ILE A 128 6.53 -10.21 -6.86
N GLN A 129 5.95 -10.80 -5.82
CA GLN A 129 6.51 -10.77 -4.47
C GLN A 129 7.92 -11.37 -4.40
N MET A 130 8.15 -12.50 -5.07
CA MET A 130 9.50 -13.08 -5.19
C MET A 130 10.45 -12.23 -6.04
N ALA A 131 9.95 -11.56 -7.09
CA ALA A 131 10.76 -10.62 -7.86
C ALA A 131 11.24 -9.42 -7.00
N MET A 132 10.36 -8.86 -6.16
CA MET A 132 10.71 -7.80 -5.21
C MET A 132 11.71 -8.28 -4.15
N GLN A 133 11.51 -9.49 -3.60
CA GLN A 133 12.47 -10.12 -2.68
C GLN A 133 13.85 -10.31 -3.31
N PHE A 134 13.90 -10.80 -4.56
CA PHE A 134 15.16 -10.93 -5.29
C PHE A 134 15.82 -9.57 -5.55
N ALA A 135 15.05 -8.56 -5.98
CA ALA A 135 15.56 -7.22 -6.24
C ALA A 135 16.16 -6.60 -4.97
N PHE A 136 15.44 -6.66 -3.84
CA PHE A 136 15.92 -6.17 -2.56
C PHE A 136 17.18 -6.89 -2.11
N TYR A 137 17.17 -8.22 -2.11
CA TYR A 137 18.35 -8.99 -1.69
C TYR A 137 19.54 -8.77 -2.63
N ARG A 138 19.31 -8.57 -3.93
CA ARG A 138 20.36 -8.24 -4.89
C ARG A 138 21.06 -6.92 -4.55
N LEU A 139 20.31 -5.90 -4.13
CA LEU A 139 20.82 -4.58 -3.77
C LEU A 139 21.48 -4.57 -2.38
N HIS A 140 20.79 -5.11 -1.38
CA HIS A 140 21.15 -4.93 0.03
C HIS A 140 21.93 -6.11 0.63
N LYS A 141 21.93 -7.28 -0.03
CA LYS A 141 22.59 -8.53 0.42
C LYS A 141 22.17 -9.04 1.81
N VAL A 142 21.03 -8.56 2.33
CA VAL A 142 20.45 -8.97 3.60
C VAL A 142 18.97 -9.33 3.42
N PRO A 143 18.40 -10.22 4.25
CA PRO A 143 16.95 -10.39 4.33
C PRO A 143 16.30 -9.07 4.76
N GLY A 144 15.22 -8.68 4.09
CA GLY A 144 14.39 -7.55 4.47
C GLY A 144 13.05 -8.05 4.96
N ALA A 145 12.68 -7.74 6.20
CA ALA A 145 11.32 -7.99 6.67
C ALA A 145 10.34 -7.32 5.70
N HIS A 146 9.40 -8.12 5.20
CA HIS A 146 8.55 -7.75 4.08
C HIS A 146 7.09 -7.97 4.47
N TYR A 147 6.38 -6.86 4.62
CA TYR A 147 4.95 -6.81 4.81
C TYR A 147 4.24 -6.86 3.47
N GLU A 148 3.28 -7.76 3.34
CA GLU A 148 2.25 -7.68 2.31
C GLU A 148 0.86 -7.76 2.97
N SER A 149 -0.08 -6.95 2.49
CA SER A 149 -1.46 -6.94 2.99
C SER A 149 -2.27 -8.16 2.52
N ALA A 150 -2.76 -8.99 3.46
CA ALA A 150 -3.78 -10.01 3.20
C ALA A 150 -5.17 -9.52 3.67
N ALA A 151 -6.14 -9.44 2.76
CA ALA A 151 -7.52 -9.09 3.12
C ALA A 151 -8.23 -10.23 3.87
N THR A 152 -8.68 -9.97 5.09
CA THR A 152 -9.43 -10.94 5.93
C THR A 152 -10.94 -10.75 5.85
N ARG A 153 -11.42 -10.11 4.78
CA ARG A 153 -12.84 -9.71 4.56
C ARG A 153 -13.86 -10.86 4.51
N LYS A 154 -13.40 -12.11 4.51
CA LYS A 154 -14.28 -13.29 4.69
C LYS A 154 -14.79 -13.45 6.12
N TYR A 155 -14.18 -12.75 7.08
CA TYR A 155 -14.60 -12.66 8.47
C TYR A 155 -15.36 -11.36 8.73
N LEU A 156 -16.29 -11.39 9.69
CA LEU A 156 -17.02 -10.20 10.13
C LEU A 156 -16.01 -9.14 10.64
N HIS A 157 -16.14 -7.90 10.17
CA HIS A 157 -15.22 -6.79 10.44
C HIS A 157 -13.75 -7.03 10.02
N GLY A 158 -13.51 -8.06 9.19
CA GLY A 158 -12.18 -8.38 8.69
C GLY A 158 -11.56 -7.22 7.90
N ARG A 159 -10.38 -6.77 8.35
CA ARG A 159 -9.52 -5.80 7.67
C ARG A 159 -8.37 -6.53 6.99
N THR A 160 -7.21 -6.55 7.65
CA THR A 160 -6.00 -7.16 7.11
C THR A 160 -5.27 -8.03 8.12
N GLU A 161 -4.63 -9.07 7.60
CA GLU A 161 -3.50 -9.79 8.21
C GLU A 161 -2.24 -9.52 7.37
N THR A 162 -1.07 -9.89 7.88
CA THR A 162 0.22 -9.75 7.22
C THR A 162 0.60 -11.05 6.52
N ILE A 163 0.95 -10.95 5.24
CA ILE A 163 1.75 -11.95 4.54
C ILE A 163 3.21 -11.55 4.73
N ARG A 164 4.03 -12.48 5.23
CA ARG A 164 5.47 -12.28 5.40
C ARG A 164 6.19 -12.85 4.18
N SER A 165 6.33 -12.04 3.14
CA SER A 165 6.89 -12.49 1.85
C SER A 165 8.40 -12.75 1.91
N CYS A 166 9.09 -12.33 2.98
CA CYS A 166 10.46 -12.75 3.28
C CYS A 166 10.45 -14.08 4.06
N SER A 167 10.94 -15.14 3.43
CA SER A 167 11.00 -16.49 4.00
C SER A 167 12.37 -17.13 3.77
N VAL A 168 12.60 -18.30 4.38
CA VAL A 168 13.82 -19.07 4.13
C VAL A 168 13.94 -19.43 2.64
N GLU A 169 12.83 -19.75 2.00
CA GLU A 169 12.75 -20.07 0.57
C GLU A 169 13.00 -18.83 -0.31
N SER A 170 12.48 -17.65 0.05
CA SER A 170 12.73 -16.42 -0.74
C SER A 170 14.22 -16.05 -0.73
N ILE A 171 14.88 -16.19 0.43
CA ILE A 171 16.32 -15.93 0.57
C ILE A 171 17.15 -17.00 -0.15
N ALA A 172 16.76 -18.27 -0.05
CA ALA A 172 17.42 -19.34 -0.81
C ALA A 172 17.31 -19.09 -2.31
N PHE A 173 16.13 -18.76 -2.82
CA PHE A 173 15.92 -18.36 -4.21
C PHE A 173 16.81 -17.19 -4.61
N ALA A 174 16.83 -16.11 -3.82
CA ALA A 174 17.64 -14.94 -4.16
C ALA A 174 19.14 -15.26 -4.22
N LYS A 175 19.65 -16.05 -3.26
CA LYS A 175 21.05 -16.52 -3.25
C LYS A 175 21.35 -17.39 -4.48
N THR A 176 20.53 -18.39 -4.78
CA THR A 176 20.71 -19.28 -5.94
C THR A 176 20.63 -18.51 -7.26
N MET A 177 19.74 -17.53 -7.37
CA MET A 177 19.59 -16.74 -8.59
C MET A 177 20.83 -15.87 -8.89
N LEU A 178 21.49 -15.37 -7.84
CA LEU A 178 22.73 -14.57 -7.91
C LEU A 178 23.99 -15.41 -8.11
N ASP A 179 23.94 -16.71 -7.83
CA ASP A 179 25.07 -17.62 -8.01
C ASP A 179 25.33 -17.87 -9.51
N SER A 180 26.56 -17.59 -9.96
CA SER A 180 26.99 -17.82 -11.34
C SER A 180 27.24 -19.30 -11.65
N SER A 181 27.48 -20.12 -10.63
CA SER A 181 27.69 -21.56 -10.76
C SER A 181 26.38 -22.35 -10.81
N ALA A 182 25.28 -21.79 -10.29
CA ALA A 182 23.98 -22.44 -10.31
C ALA A 182 23.41 -22.54 -11.75
N SER A 183 23.00 -23.75 -12.11
CA SER A 183 22.37 -24.04 -13.40
C SER A 183 20.99 -23.37 -13.54
N PRO A 184 20.50 -23.16 -14.78
CA PRO A 184 19.12 -22.69 -15.00
C PRO A 184 18.05 -23.57 -14.32
N HIS A 185 18.31 -24.88 -14.21
CA HIS A 185 17.38 -25.80 -13.56
C HIS A 185 17.30 -25.57 -12.05
N GLU A 186 18.44 -25.37 -11.38
CA GLU A 186 18.50 -25.06 -9.95
C GLU A 186 17.83 -23.72 -9.64
N LYS A 187 18.08 -22.70 -10.46
CA LYS A 187 17.45 -21.39 -10.35
C LYS A 187 15.93 -21.47 -10.47
N LEU A 188 15.43 -22.23 -11.45
CA LEU A 188 14.00 -22.45 -11.64
C LEU A 188 13.38 -23.24 -10.49
N ALA A 189 14.06 -24.26 -9.97
CA ALA A 189 13.60 -25.04 -8.83
C ALA A 189 13.49 -24.18 -7.57
N ALA A 190 14.49 -23.34 -7.30
CA ALA A 190 14.49 -22.42 -6.17
C ALA A 190 13.37 -21.37 -6.28
N LEU A 191 13.18 -20.79 -7.48
CA LEU A 191 12.06 -19.88 -7.77
C LEU A 191 10.70 -20.53 -7.48
N LYS A 192 10.46 -21.75 -8.00
CA LYS A 192 9.20 -22.47 -7.78
C LYS A 192 8.97 -22.76 -6.31
N LYS A 193 10.01 -23.16 -5.58
CA LYS A 193 9.92 -23.40 -4.13
C LYS A 193 9.53 -22.14 -3.38
N ALA A 194 10.14 -21.01 -3.69
CA ALA A 194 9.85 -19.72 -3.05
C ALA A 194 8.43 -19.23 -3.37
N ILE A 195 8.00 -19.34 -4.63
CA ILE A 195 6.62 -19.02 -5.03
C ILE A 195 5.59 -19.89 -4.30
N ASN A 196 5.85 -21.19 -4.16
CA ASN A 196 4.94 -22.09 -3.45
C ASN A 196 4.88 -21.75 -1.95
N GLY A 197 6.03 -21.53 -1.31
CA GLY A 197 6.08 -21.11 0.11
C GLY A 197 5.31 -19.82 0.36
N HIS A 198 5.49 -18.82 -0.53
CA HIS A 198 4.70 -17.59 -0.47
C HIS A 198 3.21 -17.86 -0.61
N LYS A 199 2.80 -18.61 -1.65
CA LYS A 199 1.40 -18.93 -1.90
C LYS A 199 0.74 -19.65 -0.71
N ASP A 200 1.45 -20.58 -0.08
CA ASP A 200 0.97 -21.30 1.09
C ASP A 200 0.78 -20.34 2.29
N TYR A 201 1.68 -19.37 2.46
CA TYR A 201 1.53 -18.35 3.50
C TYR A 201 0.40 -17.36 3.19
N THR A 202 0.25 -16.95 1.94
CA THR A 202 -0.90 -16.16 1.47
C THR A 202 -2.22 -16.84 1.82
N LEU A 203 -2.33 -18.14 1.55
CA LEU A 203 -3.52 -18.92 1.90
C LEU A 203 -3.74 -18.95 3.42
N GLN A 204 -2.71 -19.14 4.23
CA GLN A 204 -2.83 -19.10 5.68
C GLN A 204 -3.30 -17.74 6.19
N ALA A 205 -2.68 -16.64 5.74
CA ALA A 205 -3.03 -15.28 6.16
C ALA A 205 -4.48 -14.91 5.76
N LEU A 206 -4.89 -15.19 4.52
CA LEU A 206 -6.27 -15.00 4.06
C LEU A 206 -7.26 -15.84 4.87
N ASN A 207 -6.82 -16.98 5.41
CA ASN A 207 -7.59 -17.85 6.29
C ASN A 207 -7.47 -17.53 7.78
N GLY A 208 -6.94 -16.36 8.16
CA GLY A 208 -6.85 -15.94 9.55
C GLY A 208 -5.85 -16.77 10.38
N LEU A 209 -4.92 -17.43 9.70
CA LEU A 209 -3.86 -18.26 10.30
C LEU A 209 -2.49 -17.56 10.24
N GLY A 210 -2.47 -16.24 9.96
CA GLY A 210 -1.28 -15.43 10.09
C GLY A 210 -0.91 -15.18 11.56
N VAL A 211 0.31 -14.73 11.79
CA VAL A 211 0.84 -14.57 13.16
C VAL A 211 0.81 -13.13 13.66
N ASP A 212 0.87 -12.14 12.77
CA ASP A 212 1.08 -10.75 13.15
C ASP A 212 -0.07 -10.17 13.95
N ARG A 213 -1.33 -10.34 13.50
CA ARG A 213 -2.49 -9.85 14.29
C ARG A 213 -2.70 -10.67 15.56
N HIS A 214 -2.37 -11.96 15.56
CA HIS A 214 -2.44 -12.79 16.76
C HIS A 214 -1.43 -12.30 17.82
N LEU A 215 -0.16 -12.11 17.44
CA LEU A 215 0.86 -11.60 18.35
C LEU A 215 0.53 -10.19 18.86
N LEU A 216 -0.01 -9.32 18.00
CA LEU A 216 -0.52 -8.01 18.42
C LEU A 216 -1.65 -8.15 19.45
N GLY A 217 -2.61 -9.06 19.22
CA GLY A 217 -3.71 -9.33 20.14
C GLY A 217 -3.22 -9.81 21.51
N LEU A 218 -2.24 -10.71 21.55
CA LEU A 218 -1.63 -11.18 22.81
C LEU A 218 -0.95 -10.04 23.57
N LYS A 219 -0.17 -9.19 22.87
CA LYS A 219 0.47 -8.02 23.47
C LYS A 219 -0.54 -7.05 24.07
N LEU A 220 -1.57 -6.69 23.29
CA LEU A 220 -2.61 -5.74 23.74
C LEU A 220 -3.45 -6.31 24.88
N THR A 221 -3.70 -7.63 24.89
CA THR A 221 -4.41 -8.29 25.98
C THR A 221 -3.65 -8.20 27.30
N ALA A 222 -2.32 -8.42 27.29
CA ALA A 222 -1.50 -8.24 28.49
C ALA A 222 -1.58 -6.80 29.00
N ILE A 223 -1.44 -5.82 28.11
CA ILE A 223 -1.52 -4.38 28.44
C ILE A 223 -2.88 -4.02 29.04
N SER A 224 -3.98 -4.43 28.40
CA SER A 224 -5.33 -4.05 28.84
C SER A 224 -5.72 -4.63 30.20
N HIS A 225 -5.11 -5.75 30.60
CA HIS A 225 -5.33 -6.38 31.89
C HIS A 225 -4.29 -5.98 32.95
N GLY A 226 -3.37 -5.04 32.62
CA GLY A 226 -2.30 -4.63 33.54
C GLY A 226 -1.30 -5.75 33.85
N LEU A 227 -1.21 -6.77 33.00
CA LEU A 227 -0.24 -7.85 33.13
C LEU A 227 1.12 -7.41 32.60
N PRO A 228 2.24 -7.96 33.11
CA PRO A 228 3.54 -7.78 32.50
C PRO A 228 3.51 -8.22 31.03
N VAL A 229 3.97 -7.35 30.14
CA VAL A 229 4.11 -7.69 28.72
C VAL A 229 5.16 -8.80 28.57
N PRO A 230 4.84 -9.92 27.88
CA PRO A 230 5.79 -11.01 27.72
C PRO A 230 7.13 -10.57 27.12
N PRO A 231 8.28 -11.09 27.60
CA PRO A 231 9.61 -10.72 27.11
C PRO A 231 9.83 -10.88 25.61
N LEU A 232 9.06 -11.79 24.97
CA LEU A 232 9.01 -11.95 23.52
C LEU A 232 8.81 -10.61 22.78
N PHE A 233 7.98 -9.71 23.31
CA PHE A 233 7.66 -8.45 22.63
C PHE A 233 8.76 -7.38 22.73
N SER A 234 9.79 -7.64 23.54
CA SER A 234 11.04 -6.87 23.62
C SER A 234 12.23 -7.62 23.04
N ASP A 235 12.02 -8.85 22.55
CA ASP A 235 13.09 -9.65 21.96
C ASP A 235 13.65 -8.95 20.70
N PRO A 236 14.99 -8.85 20.55
CA PRO A 236 15.58 -8.22 19.37
C PRO A 236 15.13 -8.84 18.04
N GLY A 237 14.89 -10.15 18.00
CA GLY A 237 14.40 -10.85 16.81
C GLY A 237 12.96 -10.47 16.48
N TYR A 238 12.09 -10.35 17.50
CA TYR A 238 10.73 -9.86 17.30
C TYR A 238 10.72 -8.41 16.80
N LEU A 239 11.50 -7.52 17.42
CA LEU A 239 11.61 -6.12 17.00
C LEU A 239 12.14 -5.99 15.57
N GLN A 240 13.19 -6.75 15.22
CA GLN A 240 13.71 -6.80 13.86
C GLN A 240 12.67 -7.32 12.85
N SER A 241 11.81 -8.26 13.26
CA SER A 241 10.75 -8.80 12.42
C SER A 241 9.61 -7.82 12.15
N LEU A 242 9.47 -6.77 12.97
CA LEU A 242 8.51 -5.69 12.80
C LEU A 242 9.06 -4.50 11.99
N HIS A 243 10.38 -4.44 11.81
CA HIS A 243 11.06 -3.41 11.01
C HIS A 243 10.95 -3.72 9.50
N MET A 244 9.74 -3.52 8.97
CA MET A 244 9.36 -3.90 7.60
C MET A 244 9.98 -2.97 6.54
N ARG A 245 11.20 -3.29 6.10
CA ARG A 245 11.92 -2.54 5.04
C ARG A 245 11.28 -2.63 3.66
N LEU A 246 10.37 -3.59 3.46
CA LEU A 246 9.49 -3.64 2.30
C LEU A 246 8.05 -3.67 2.81
N SER A 247 7.22 -2.74 2.37
CA SER A 247 5.79 -2.75 2.59
C SER A 247 5.10 -2.76 1.25
N THR A 248 4.31 -3.79 0.95
CA THR A 248 3.68 -3.96 -0.35
C THR A 248 2.19 -4.28 -0.22
N SER A 249 1.46 -3.99 -1.28
CA SER A 249 0.07 -4.38 -1.41
C SER A 249 -0.30 -4.51 -2.88
N GLN A 250 -1.03 -5.57 -3.20
CA GLN A 250 -1.64 -5.70 -4.51
C GLN A 250 -3.00 -5.01 -4.49
N VAL A 251 -3.19 -4.00 -5.35
CA VAL A 251 -4.49 -3.40 -5.59
C VAL A 251 -4.86 -3.64 -7.05
N ALA A 252 -5.80 -4.55 -7.28
CA ALA A 252 -6.26 -4.87 -8.62
C ALA A 252 -7.35 -3.87 -9.03
N VAL A 253 -7.12 -3.21 -10.16
CA VAL A 253 -8.03 -2.24 -10.78
C VAL A 253 -8.20 -2.58 -12.26
N LYS A 254 -9.38 -2.33 -12.83
CA LYS A 254 -9.66 -2.55 -14.26
C LYS A 254 -9.35 -1.31 -15.10
N SER A 255 -9.66 -0.15 -14.54
CA SER A 255 -9.29 1.15 -15.10
C SER A 255 -7.77 1.33 -15.10
N ASP A 256 -7.26 2.12 -16.04
CA ASP A 256 -5.84 2.42 -16.15
C ASP A 256 -5.42 3.40 -15.04
N GLY A 257 -5.06 2.84 -13.89
CA GLY A 257 -4.70 3.58 -12.69
C GLY A 257 -3.85 2.74 -11.74
N PHE A 258 -3.25 3.41 -10.76
CA PHE A 258 -2.40 2.77 -9.76
C PHE A 258 -2.51 3.49 -8.41
N MET A 259 -2.11 2.80 -7.34
CA MET A 259 -2.03 3.37 -5.99
C MET A 259 -0.58 3.40 -5.53
N ILE A 260 -0.22 4.41 -4.74
CA ILE A 260 1.11 4.56 -4.14
C ILE A 260 0.96 5.04 -2.70
N TYR A 261 1.91 4.67 -1.85
CA TYR A 261 2.05 5.15 -0.47
C TYR A 261 3.54 5.20 -0.10
N GLY A 262 3.86 5.92 0.98
CA GLY A 262 5.24 6.03 1.44
C GLY A 262 5.71 4.78 2.22
N PRO A 263 7.02 4.61 2.42
CA PRO A 263 7.57 3.52 3.23
C PRO A 263 7.07 3.51 4.69
N LEU A 264 7.09 2.34 5.34
CA LEU A 264 6.75 2.21 6.77
C LEU A 264 7.90 2.60 7.71
N VAL A 265 9.13 2.56 7.23
CA VAL A 265 10.37 2.82 7.99
C VAL A 265 11.32 3.67 7.16
N GLU A 266 12.19 4.42 7.83
CA GLU A 266 13.10 5.39 7.18
C GLU A 266 14.05 4.75 6.14
N ASP A 267 14.46 3.50 6.33
CA ASP A 267 15.36 2.74 5.47
C ASP A 267 14.63 1.67 4.62
N GLY A 268 13.35 1.92 4.33
CA GLY A 268 12.46 0.99 3.63
C GLY A 268 11.86 1.52 2.32
N TYR A 269 11.00 0.70 1.73
CA TYR A 269 10.25 0.97 0.49
C TYR A 269 8.76 0.67 0.69
N GLY A 270 7.90 1.38 -0.05
CA GLY A 270 6.44 1.24 -0.11
C GLY A 270 5.95 1.07 -1.54
#